data_AF-A0A125QCQ1-F1
#
_entry.id   AF-A0A125QCQ1-F1
#
_cell.length_a   1.000
_cell.length_b   1.000
_cell.length_c   1.000
_cell.angle_alpha   90.00
_cell.angle_beta   90.00
_cell.angle_gamma   90.00
#
_symmetry.space_group_name_H-M   'P 1'
#
loop_
_entity.id
_entity.type
_entity.pdbx_description
1 polymer ?
#
loop_
_entity_poly.entity_id
_entity_poly.type
_entity_poly.pdbx_seq_one_letter_code
_entity_poly.pdbx_strand_id
1 'polypeptide(L)'
;MRRDALLLAMESLGRIDALAEQLAGDDKRLTFGRWNVSPNAINTIAGEATFSIDFRHADPAVLEAFDNALSACLPADAELTSLFSHSPTAFDHQVINVLENACDATGLTWQSIRSGAFHDAMYLAGHCPTAMLFVPSRDGISHNPKEFTDPAQLKAGAQALAWSLVALAEQP
;
A
#
# COMPACT_ATOMS: atom_id res chain seq x y z
N MET A 1 -38.97 -10.78 -0.77
CA MET A 1 -38.72 -9.82 0.34
C MET A 1 -37.55 -8.94 -0.09
N ARG A 2 -37.66 -7.62 0.03
CA ARG A 2 -36.58 -6.67 -0.34
C ARG A 2 -35.40 -6.92 0.60
N ARG A 3 -34.23 -7.29 0.06
CA ARG A 3 -32.98 -7.43 0.82
C ARG A 3 -32.29 -6.07 0.88
N ASP A 4 -31.75 -5.71 2.02
CA ASP A 4 -31.01 -4.46 2.20
C ASP A 4 -29.57 -4.66 1.73
N ALA A 5 -29.20 -4.01 0.62
CA ALA A 5 -27.87 -4.17 0.03
C ALA A 5 -26.75 -3.67 0.95
N LEU A 6 -27.00 -2.64 1.76
CA LEU A 6 -26.00 -2.10 2.68
C LEU A 6 -25.76 -3.07 3.84
N LEU A 7 -26.81 -3.67 4.39
CA LEU A 7 -26.63 -4.69 5.45
C LEU A 7 -25.83 -5.90 4.94
N LEU A 8 -26.13 -6.38 3.72
CA LEU A 8 -25.36 -7.46 3.10
C LEU A 8 -23.89 -7.08 2.88
N ALA A 9 -23.62 -5.85 2.44
CA ALA A 9 -22.25 -5.34 2.31
C ALA A 9 -21.52 -5.33 3.67
N MET A 10 -22.17 -4.81 4.72
CA MET A 10 -21.62 -4.75 6.07
C MET A 10 -21.33 -6.13 6.66
N GLU A 11 -22.21 -7.11 6.45
CA GLU A 11 -21.99 -8.51 6.83
C GLU A 11 -20.76 -9.10 6.12
N SER A 12 -20.57 -8.74 4.85
CA SER A 12 -19.42 -9.18 4.06
C SER A 12 -18.10 -8.60 4.57
N LEU A 13 -18.09 -7.35 5.05
CA LEU A 13 -16.88 -6.71 5.58
C LEU A 13 -16.23 -7.53 6.70
N GLY A 14 -17.03 -8.05 7.64
CA GLY A 14 -16.51 -8.87 8.74
C GLY A 14 -15.86 -10.16 8.25
N ARG A 15 -16.41 -10.77 7.20
CA ARG A 15 -15.85 -11.98 6.58
C ARG A 15 -14.54 -11.68 5.84
N ILE A 16 -14.50 -10.55 5.12
CA ILE A 16 -13.31 -10.09 4.39
C ILE A 16 -12.19 -9.73 5.37
N ASP A 17 -12.51 -9.03 6.47
CA ASP A 17 -11.53 -8.68 7.50
C ASP A 17 -10.98 -9.93 8.20
N ALA A 18 -11.85 -10.90 8.54
CA ALA A 18 -11.42 -12.18 9.11
C ALA A 18 -10.53 -12.98 8.14
N LEU A 19 -10.84 -12.98 6.84
CA LEU A 19 -9.99 -13.59 5.82
C LEU A 19 -8.62 -12.92 5.76
N ALA A 20 -8.58 -11.57 5.72
CA ALA A 20 -7.33 -10.83 5.70
C ALA A 20 -6.50 -11.06 6.97
N GLU A 21 -7.14 -11.08 8.14
CA GLU A 21 -6.49 -11.39 9.43
C GLU A 21 -5.89 -12.80 9.43
N GLN A 22 -6.65 -13.79 8.98
CA GLN A 22 -6.20 -15.18 8.90
C GLN A 22 -4.97 -15.32 7.98
N LEU A 23 -4.92 -14.58 6.89
CA LEU A 23 -3.85 -14.69 5.89
C LEU A 23 -2.61 -13.84 6.22
N ALA A 24 -2.79 -12.66 6.84
CA ALA A 24 -1.72 -11.67 7.00
C ALA A 24 -1.34 -11.35 8.46
N GLY A 25 -2.18 -11.68 9.45
CA GLY A 25 -1.93 -11.37 10.86
C GLY A 25 -1.55 -9.90 11.11
N ASP A 26 -0.46 -9.67 11.84
CA ASP A 26 0.04 -8.32 12.19
C ASP A 26 0.43 -7.47 10.96
N ASP A 27 0.75 -8.11 9.84
CA ASP A 27 1.09 -7.46 8.57
C ASP A 27 -0.15 -7.10 7.73
N LYS A 28 -1.37 -7.34 8.23
CA LYS A 28 -2.63 -7.00 7.56
C LYS A 28 -2.68 -5.51 7.21
N ARG A 29 -2.89 -5.21 5.93
CA ARG A 29 -3.23 -3.88 5.41
C ARG A 29 -4.48 -4.00 4.54
N LEU A 30 -5.64 -3.79 5.14
CA LEU A 30 -6.95 -3.87 4.48
C LEU A 30 -7.70 -2.54 4.67
N THR A 31 -8.19 -1.96 3.58
CA THR A 31 -8.95 -0.70 3.63
C THR A 31 -10.19 -0.77 2.75
N PHE A 32 -11.33 -0.33 3.30
CA PHE A 32 -12.58 -0.10 2.55
C PHE A 32 -12.74 1.39 2.25
N GLY A 33 -12.01 1.87 1.23
CA GLY A 33 -11.78 3.30 1.03
C GLY A 33 -12.88 4.10 0.33
N ARG A 34 -13.80 3.46 -0.39
CA ARG A 34 -14.87 4.13 -1.17
C ARG A 34 -16.19 3.41 -0.99
N TRP A 35 -17.26 4.18 -0.83
CA TRP A 35 -18.63 3.68 -0.66
C TRP A 35 -19.60 4.48 -1.53
N ASN A 36 -20.53 3.78 -2.15
CA ASN A 36 -21.71 4.35 -2.79
C ASN A 36 -22.92 3.49 -2.43
N VAL A 37 -23.97 4.11 -1.91
CA VAL A 37 -25.21 3.43 -1.51
C VAL A 37 -26.35 4.06 -2.30
N SER A 38 -27.24 3.25 -2.87
CA SER A 38 -28.37 3.74 -3.67
C SER A 38 -29.69 3.20 -3.10
N PRO A 39 -30.76 4.03 -2.98
CA PRO A 39 -30.85 5.44 -3.41
C PRO A 39 -30.28 6.45 -2.41
N ASN A 40 -29.66 6.01 -1.31
CA ASN A 40 -29.16 6.86 -0.23
C ASN A 40 -30.22 7.76 0.44
N ALA A 41 -31.49 7.32 0.46
CA ALA A 41 -32.58 8.06 1.09
C ALA A 41 -32.81 7.56 2.53
N ILE A 42 -32.98 8.49 3.47
CA ILE A 42 -33.08 8.22 4.92
C ILE A 42 -34.18 7.22 5.33
N ASN A 43 -35.19 7.02 4.49
CA ASN A 43 -36.37 6.20 4.75
C ASN A 43 -36.57 5.09 3.70
N THR A 44 -35.55 4.78 2.90
CA THR A 44 -35.63 3.76 1.85
C THR A 44 -34.54 2.72 2.02
N ILE A 45 -34.94 1.45 2.09
CA ILE A 45 -34.01 0.29 2.12
C ILE A 45 -33.07 0.37 0.91
N ALA A 46 -31.76 0.24 1.15
CA ALA A 46 -30.76 0.29 0.10
C ALA A 46 -31.00 -0.82 -0.94
N GLY A 47 -31.07 -0.43 -2.22
CA GLY A 47 -31.19 -1.36 -3.33
C GLY A 47 -29.85 -1.80 -3.88
N GLU A 48 -28.81 -0.98 -3.72
CA GLU A 48 -27.44 -1.26 -4.16
C GLU A 48 -26.45 -0.66 -3.17
N ALA A 49 -25.35 -1.37 -2.92
CA ALA A 49 -24.21 -0.88 -2.18
C ALA A 49 -22.93 -1.32 -2.89
N THR A 50 -22.12 -0.35 -3.33
CA THR A 50 -20.87 -0.58 -4.04
C THR A 50 -19.73 0.01 -3.22
N PHE A 51 -18.68 -0.78 -2.98
CA PHE A 51 -17.52 -0.35 -2.20
C PHE A 51 -16.21 -0.86 -2.80
N SER A 52 -15.09 -0.25 -2.42
CA SER A 52 -13.75 -0.67 -2.83
C SER A 52 -13.05 -1.48 -1.75
N ILE A 53 -12.20 -2.43 -2.15
CA ILE A 53 -11.33 -3.21 -1.28
C ILE A 53 -9.89 -2.94 -1.72
N ASP A 54 -9.04 -2.45 -0.80
CA ASP A 54 -7.60 -2.33 -1.00
C ASP A 54 -6.92 -3.26 0.03
N PHE A 55 -6.32 -4.34 -0.46
CA PHE A 55 -5.55 -5.28 0.35
C PHE A 55 -4.10 -5.30 -0.12
N ARG A 56 -3.16 -5.14 0.82
CA ARG A 56 -1.72 -5.10 0.54
C ARG A 56 -0.99 -6.07 1.44
N HIS A 57 -0.02 -6.77 0.86
CA HIS A 57 0.87 -7.65 1.59
C HIS A 57 2.20 -7.77 0.85
N ALA A 58 3.29 -7.99 1.59
CA ALA A 58 4.63 -8.09 1.00
C ALA A 58 4.96 -9.50 0.47
N ASP A 59 4.15 -10.50 0.83
CA ASP A 59 4.22 -11.86 0.29
C ASP A 59 3.18 -12.02 -0.84
N PRO A 60 3.60 -12.29 -2.10
CA PRO A 60 2.68 -12.51 -3.21
C PRO A 60 1.75 -13.70 -3.01
N ALA A 61 2.16 -14.74 -2.26
CA ALA A 61 1.30 -15.91 -2.01
C ALA A 61 0.10 -15.55 -1.14
N VAL A 62 0.26 -14.60 -0.21
CA VAL A 62 -0.83 -14.09 0.62
C VAL A 62 -1.82 -13.28 -0.20
N LEU A 63 -1.35 -12.47 -1.14
CA LEU A 63 -2.21 -11.73 -2.09
C LEU A 63 -3.02 -12.68 -2.95
N GLU A 64 -2.36 -13.69 -3.54
CA GLU A 64 -3.02 -14.71 -4.36
C GLU A 64 -4.07 -15.50 -3.56
N ALA A 65 -3.74 -15.90 -2.32
CA ALA A 65 -4.69 -16.58 -1.44
C ALA A 65 -5.91 -15.71 -1.11
N PHE A 66 -5.71 -14.41 -0.88
CA PHE A 66 -6.81 -13.48 -0.64
C PHE A 66 -7.70 -13.32 -1.86
N ASP A 67 -7.13 -13.07 -3.04
CA ASP A 67 -7.87 -12.91 -4.29
C ASP A 67 -8.72 -14.16 -4.62
N ASN A 68 -8.14 -15.36 -4.42
CA ASN A 68 -8.84 -16.62 -4.65
C ASN A 68 -10.01 -16.86 -3.68
N ALA A 69 -9.89 -16.40 -2.41
CA ALA A 69 -10.89 -16.62 -1.38
C ALA A 69 -11.92 -15.47 -1.25
N LEU A 70 -11.65 -14.30 -1.81
CA LEU A 70 -12.45 -13.09 -1.62
C LEU A 70 -13.90 -13.26 -2.09
N SER A 71 -14.11 -13.88 -3.25
CA SER A 71 -15.45 -14.09 -3.80
C SER A 71 -16.37 -14.89 -2.86
N ALA A 72 -15.83 -15.84 -2.11
CA ALA A 72 -16.58 -16.63 -1.14
C ALA A 72 -17.06 -15.82 0.07
N CYS A 73 -16.43 -14.66 0.35
CA CYS A 73 -16.84 -13.76 1.42
C CYS A 73 -18.06 -12.89 1.05
N LEU A 74 -18.37 -12.80 -0.24
CA LEU A 74 -19.45 -11.97 -0.77
C LEU A 74 -20.76 -12.76 -0.93
N PRO A 75 -21.91 -12.08 -1.04
CA PRO A 75 -23.18 -12.69 -1.44
C PRO A 75 -23.09 -13.29 -2.86
N ALA A 76 -23.90 -14.31 -3.13
CA ALA A 76 -23.90 -15.01 -4.42
C ALA A 76 -24.27 -14.12 -5.63
N ASP A 77 -24.98 -13.03 -5.39
CA ASP A 77 -25.41 -12.03 -6.37
C ASP A 77 -24.50 -10.79 -6.43
N ALA A 78 -23.37 -10.78 -5.70
CA ALA A 78 -22.41 -9.69 -5.76
C ALA A 78 -21.52 -9.76 -7.01
N GLU A 79 -21.23 -8.61 -7.59
CA GLU A 79 -20.25 -8.45 -8.66
C GLU A 79 -18.91 -8.00 -8.07
N LEU A 80 -17.84 -8.70 -8.44
CA LEU A 80 -16.47 -8.37 -8.03
C LEU A 80 -15.64 -8.07 -9.28
N THR A 81 -15.06 -6.87 -9.33
CA THR A 81 -14.17 -6.43 -10.41
C THR A 81 -12.81 -6.07 -9.83
N SER A 82 -11.73 -6.69 -10.32
CA SER A 82 -10.38 -6.25 -9.99
C SER A 82 -10.08 -4.94 -10.72
N LEU A 83 -9.81 -3.88 -9.96
CA LEU A 83 -9.48 -2.56 -10.50
C LEU A 83 -7.97 -2.40 -10.72
N PHE A 84 -7.17 -3.07 -9.90
CA PHE A 84 -5.72 -2.99 -9.91
C PHE A 84 -5.14 -4.23 -9.21
N SER A 85 -4.07 -4.80 -9.77
CA SER A 85 -3.30 -5.88 -9.17
C SER A 85 -1.83 -5.69 -9.53
N HIS A 86 -0.95 -5.82 -8.54
CA HIS A 86 0.49 -5.66 -8.71
C HIS A 86 1.23 -6.50 -7.68
N SER A 87 2.21 -7.29 -8.13
CA SER A 87 3.06 -8.09 -7.23
C SER A 87 4.05 -7.21 -6.47
N PRO A 88 4.48 -7.58 -5.24
CA PRO A 88 5.49 -6.83 -4.51
C PRO A 88 6.75 -6.59 -5.36
N THR A 89 7.20 -5.34 -5.44
CA THR A 89 8.39 -4.98 -6.22
C THR A 89 9.65 -5.17 -5.37
N ALA A 90 10.57 -6.03 -5.82
CA ALA A 90 11.94 -6.06 -5.31
C ALA A 90 12.76 -4.97 -6.01
N PHE A 91 13.51 -4.18 -5.23
CA PHE A 91 14.42 -3.17 -5.74
C PHE A 91 15.84 -3.74 -5.93
N ASP A 92 16.62 -3.10 -6.78
CA ASP A 92 17.95 -3.57 -7.15
C ASP A 92 18.93 -3.47 -5.97
N HIS A 93 19.54 -4.60 -5.61
CA HIS A 93 20.45 -4.69 -4.47
C HIS A 93 21.71 -3.83 -4.61
N GLN A 94 22.22 -3.63 -5.83
CA GLN A 94 23.39 -2.78 -6.03
C GLN A 94 23.04 -1.30 -5.79
N VAL A 95 21.87 -0.86 -6.25
CA VAL A 95 21.38 0.50 -5.97
C VAL A 95 21.08 0.67 -4.48
N ILE A 96 20.47 -0.32 -3.82
CA ILE A 96 20.26 -0.32 -2.36
C ILE A 96 21.60 -0.15 -1.63
N ASN A 97 22.62 -0.94 -1.96
CA ASN A 97 23.93 -0.83 -1.33
C ASN A 97 24.56 0.56 -1.49
N VAL A 98 24.37 1.21 -2.64
CA VAL A 98 24.81 2.61 -2.83
C VAL A 98 24.05 3.54 -1.87
N LEU A 99 22.73 3.40 -1.74
CA LEU A 99 21.95 4.21 -0.81
C LEU A 99 22.37 3.99 0.66
N GLU A 100 22.66 2.76 1.06
CA GLU A 100 23.12 2.43 2.42
C GLU A 100 24.46 3.12 2.74
N ASN A 101 25.43 3.05 1.81
CA ASN A 101 26.71 3.77 1.96
C ASN A 101 26.50 5.30 2.01
N ALA A 102 25.55 5.82 1.25
CA ALA A 102 25.21 7.24 1.27
C ALA A 102 24.63 7.67 2.62
N CYS A 103 23.75 6.84 3.20
CA CYS A 103 23.18 7.05 4.52
C CYS A 103 24.26 7.01 5.60
N ASP A 104 25.20 6.06 5.56
CA ASP A 104 26.33 5.99 6.48
C ASP A 104 27.16 7.29 6.46
N ALA A 105 27.38 7.85 5.27
CA ALA A 105 28.13 9.10 5.11
C ALA A 105 27.42 10.34 5.71
N THR A 106 26.11 10.28 5.97
CA THR A 106 25.39 11.36 6.66
C THR A 106 25.67 11.42 8.16
N GLY A 107 26.15 10.32 8.76
CA GLY A 107 26.33 10.18 10.20
C GLY A 107 25.02 10.06 11.00
N LEU A 108 23.88 9.93 10.33
CA LEU A 108 22.59 9.64 10.95
C LEU A 108 22.34 8.14 11.04
N THR A 109 21.49 7.72 11.98
CA THR A 109 20.99 6.35 12.05
C THR A 109 19.99 6.10 10.93
N TRP A 110 20.08 4.93 10.30
CA TRP A 110 19.14 4.47 9.28
C TRP A 110 18.75 3.00 9.51
N GLN A 111 17.71 2.55 8.81
CA GLN A 111 17.30 1.15 8.78
C GLN A 111 16.71 0.83 7.41
N SER A 112 16.82 -0.42 6.97
CA SER A 112 16.10 -0.91 5.79
C SER A 112 14.60 -1.00 6.09
N ILE A 113 13.76 -0.61 5.13
CA ILE A 113 12.30 -0.61 5.28
C ILE A 113 11.64 -1.06 3.98
N ARG A 114 10.46 -1.68 4.09
CA ARG A 114 9.57 -1.95 2.95
C ARG A 114 8.56 -0.81 2.83
N SER A 115 8.37 -0.26 1.64
CA SER A 115 7.30 0.73 1.45
C SER A 115 5.93 0.05 1.52
N GLY A 116 5.02 0.61 2.32
CA GLY A 116 3.60 0.24 2.34
C GLY A 116 2.75 0.98 1.31
N ALA A 117 3.34 1.97 0.63
CA ALA A 117 2.68 2.78 -0.39
C ALA A 117 3.22 2.45 -1.79
N PHE A 118 2.38 2.71 -2.80
CA PHE A 118 2.82 2.62 -4.18
C PHE A 118 3.52 3.91 -4.60
N HIS A 119 4.59 3.77 -5.38
CA HIS A 119 5.38 4.87 -5.91
C HIS A 119 5.75 4.57 -7.36
N ASP A 120 6.01 5.62 -8.15
CA ASP A 120 6.39 5.46 -9.57
C ASP A 120 7.64 4.59 -9.76
N ALA A 121 8.54 4.61 -8.77
CA ALA A 121 9.74 3.75 -8.72
C ALA A 121 9.41 2.25 -8.90
N MET A 122 8.22 1.81 -8.48
CA MET A 122 7.79 0.41 -8.66
C MET A 122 7.68 0.02 -10.13
N TYR A 123 7.26 0.94 -10.99
CA TYR A 123 7.22 0.71 -12.43
C TYR A 123 8.60 0.81 -13.05
N LEU A 124 9.42 1.77 -12.60
CA LEU A 124 10.81 1.92 -13.08
C LEU A 124 11.67 0.70 -12.81
N ALA A 125 11.45 0.00 -11.69
CA ALA A 125 12.17 -1.24 -11.35
C ALA A 125 12.03 -2.36 -12.40
N GLY A 126 10.97 -2.34 -13.22
CA GLY A 126 10.81 -3.28 -14.35
C GLY A 126 11.65 -2.93 -15.58
N HIS A 127 12.28 -1.75 -15.59
CA HIS A 127 12.98 -1.19 -16.75
C HIS A 127 14.45 -0.87 -16.48
N CYS A 128 14.81 -0.52 -15.24
CA CYS A 128 16.19 -0.21 -14.86
C CYS A 128 16.45 -0.50 -13.36
N PRO A 129 17.73 -0.69 -12.97
CA PRO A 129 18.12 -0.76 -11.57
C PRO A 129 17.55 0.43 -10.79
N THR A 130 16.71 0.14 -9.81
CA THR A 130 15.94 1.16 -9.08
C THR A 130 15.94 0.80 -7.60
N ALA A 131 16.02 1.81 -6.74
CA ALA A 131 15.76 1.71 -5.30
C ALA A 131 15.13 3.01 -4.79
N MET A 132 14.67 3.01 -3.55
CA MET A 132 14.07 4.18 -2.91
C MET A 132 14.80 4.55 -1.63
N LEU A 133 14.91 5.86 -1.38
CA LEU A 133 15.41 6.42 -0.14
C LEU A 133 14.26 7.15 0.58
N PHE A 134 14.08 6.88 1.87
CA PHE A 134 13.02 7.46 2.69
C PHE A 134 13.60 8.38 3.76
N VAL A 135 12.82 9.40 4.13
CA VAL A 135 13.02 10.24 5.31
C VAL A 135 11.78 10.17 6.20
N PRO A 136 11.90 10.27 7.53
CA PRO A 136 10.77 10.07 8.43
C PRO A 136 9.78 11.23 8.39
N SER A 137 8.49 10.94 8.24
CA SER A 137 7.41 11.88 8.55
C SER A 137 7.04 11.79 10.03
N ARG A 138 6.73 12.92 10.66
CA ARG A 138 6.32 13.00 12.07
C ARG A 138 5.08 12.14 12.30
N ASP A 139 5.17 11.27 13.30
CA ASP A 139 4.13 10.30 13.68
C ASP A 139 3.67 9.38 12.54
N GLY A 140 4.46 9.25 11.47
CA GLY A 140 4.11 8.46 10.28
C GLY A 140 2.91 8.99 9.50
N ILE A 141 2.50 10.25 9.74
CA ILE A 141 1.34 10.85 9.08
C ILE A 141 1.66 11.15 7.62
N SER A 142 0.75 10.77 6.72
CA SER A 142 0.78 11.16 5.30
C SER A 142 -0.64 11.40 4.77
N HIS A 143 -0.79 12.07 3.62
CA HIS A 143 -2.07 12.46 3.00
C HIS A 143 -2.96 13.27 3.96
N ASN A 144 -2.33 14.04 4.84
CA ASN A 144 -3.00 14.83 5.85
C ASN A 144 -2.32 16.20 5.97
N PRO A 145 -3.05 17.30 6.21
CA PRO A 145 -2.44 18.62 6.42
C PRO A 145 -1.42 18.70 7.56
N LYS A 146 -1.39 17.73 8.47
CA LYS A 146 -0.41 17.60 9.56
C LYS A 146 0.87 16.86 9.16
N GLU A 147 0.95 16.33 7.94
CA GLU A 147 2.16 15.70 7.40
C GLU A 147 3.33 16.68 7.50
N PHE A 148 4.42 16.23 8.12
CA PHE A 148 5.57 17.08 8.39
C PHE A 148 6.84 16.25 8.53
N THR A 149 7.85 16.60 7.75
CA THR A 149 9.22 16.07 7.90
C THR A 149 10.12 17.19 8.41
N ASP A 150 10.97 16.88 9.39
CA ASP A 150 11.92 17.86 9.91
C ASP A 150 12.89 18.34 8.79
N PRO A 151 13.13 19.65 8.64
CA PRO A 151 14.05 20.17 7.62
C PRO A 151 15.45 19.55 7.68
N ALA A 152 15.96 19.16 8.86
CA ALA A 152 17.24 18.49 8.98
C ALA A 152 17.22 17.09 8.34
N GLN A 153 16.10 16.36 8.47
CA GLN A 153 15.91 15.06 7.84
C GLN A 153 15.77 15.20 6.32
N LEU A 154 15.02 16.21 5.84
CA LEU A 154 14.93 16.53 4.40
C LEU A 154 16.31 16.83 3.81
N LYS A 155 17.11 17.64 4.50
CA LYS A 155 18.48 17.96 4.08
C LYS A 155 19.34 16.71 4.01
N ALA A 156 19.32 15.86 5.03
CA ALA A 156 20.10 14.64 5.06
C ALA A 156 19.70 13.67 3.93
N GLY A 157 18.39 13.50 3.69
CA GLY A 157 17.89 12.69 2.59
C GLY A 157 18.31 13.22 1.22
N ALA A 158 18.25 14.53 1.01
CA ALA A 158 18.72 15.15 -0.22
C ALA A 158 20.24 14.98 -0.42
N GLN A 159 21.03 15.06 0.66
CA GLN A 159 22.47 14.83 0.61
C GLN A 159 22.81 13.38 0.26
N ALA A 160 22.15 12.41 0.90
CA ALA A 160 22.32 10.99 0.60
C ALA A 160 21.91 10.67 -0.85
N LEU A 161 20.80 11.24 -1.32
CA LEU A 161 20.37 11.11 -2.71
C LEU A 161 21.41 11.68 -3.68
N ALA A 162 21.90 12.90 -3.44
CA ALA A 162 22.92 13.52 -4.29
C ALA A 162 24.22 12.70 -4.34
N TRP A 163 24.69 12.21 -3.20
CA TRP A 163 25.85 11.31 -3.14
C TRP A 163 25.63 10.05 -3.97
N SER A 164 24.45 9.44 -3.84
CA SER A 164 24.11 8.19 -4.53
C SER A 164 24.06 8.37 -6.04
N LEU A 165 23.49 9.48 -6.51
CA LEU A 165 23.44 9.82 -7.93
C LEU A 165 24.84 9.99 -8.52
N VAL A 166 25.75 10.66 -7.81
CA VAL A 166 27.15 10.79 -8.25
C VAL A 166 27.83 9.42 -8.26
N ALA A 167 27.66 8.63 -7.20
CA ALA A 167 28.26 7.31 -7.11
C ALA A 167 27.80 6.36 -8.22
N LEU A 168 26.52 6.43 -8.63
CA LEU A 168 25.95 5.63 -9.73
C LEU A 168 26.38 6.16 -11.10
N ALA A 169 26.46 7.47 -11.28
CA ALA A 169 26.85 8.08 -12.56
C ALA A 169 28.33 7.86 -12.92
N GLU A 170 29.18 7.69 -11.91
CA GLU A 170 30.62 7.45 -12.06
C GLU A 170 30.98 5.95 -12.04
N GLN A 171 29.99 5.04 -12.08
CA GLN A 171 30.26 3.61 -12.21
C GLN A 171 30.81 3.30 -13.61
N PRO A 172 31.89 2.51 -13.72
CA PRO A 172 32.52 2.18 -14.99
C PRO A 172 31.67 1.23 -15.86
#